data_AF-A0AAV2CW64-F1
#
_entry.id   AF-A0AAV2CW64-F1
#
_cell.length_a   1.000
_cell.length_b   1.000
_cell.length_c   1.000
_cell.angle_alpha   90.00
_cell.angle_beta   90.00
_cell.angle_gamma   90.00
#
_symmetry.space_group_name_H-M   'P 1'
#
loop_
_entity.id
_entity.type
_entity.pdbx_description
1 polymer ?
#
loop_
_entity_poly.entity_id
_entity_poly.type
_entity_poly.pdbx_seq_one_letter_code
_entity_poly.pdbx_strand_id
1 'polypeptide(L)'
;MLAGILPYVKVREIVAVLDLDVLFYPCPRNGPNFRPKAIELGGKQQFPYMVDPNTGVAMYESDAIIKYLVDKYGDGRVPLMLSLGLLKG
;
A
#
# COMPACT_ATOMS: atom_id res chain seq x y z
N MET A 1 -12.90 3.66 2.90
CA MET A 1 -11.83 4.62 2.57
C MET A 1 -10.52 4.04 3.05
N LEU A 2 -9.72 3.48 2.15
CA LEU A 2 -8.44 2.86 2.50
C LEU A 2 -7.43 3.97 2.84
N ALA A 3 -6.73 3.88 3.97
CA ALA A 3 -5.74 4.88 4.39
C ALA A 3 -4.35 4.27 4.18
N GLY A 4 -3.69 4.60 3.07
CA GLY A 4 -2.42 4.02 2.68
C GLY A 4 -1.29 5.04 2.73
N ILE A 5 -0.27 4.77 3.54
CA ILE A 5 1.00 5.48 3.50
C ILE A 5 1.90 4.78 2.46
N LEU A 6 1.63 5.06 1.17
CA LEU A 6 2.15 4.27 0.06
C LEU A 6 3.03 5.10 -0.89
N PRO A 7 4.34 5.23 -0.62
CA PRO A 7 5.32 5.60 -1.63
C PRO A 7 5.89 4.33 -2.28
N TYR A 8 5.07 3.56 -3.00
CA TYR A 8 5.57 2.51 -3.91
C TYR A 8 4.65 2.38 -5.12
N VAL A 9 5.23 2.50 -6.32
CA VAL A 9 4.52 2.53 -7.61
C VAL A 9 3.56 1.33 -7.73
N LYS A 10 4.03 0.12 -7.44
CA LYS A 10 3.21 -1.10 -7.55
C LYS A 10 1.90 -1.07 -6.76
N VAL A 11 1.89 -0.49 -5.55
CA VAL A 11 0.67 -0.46 -4.73
C VAL A 11 -0.32 0.58 -5.28
N ARG A 12 0.17 1.68 -5.84
CA ARG A 12 -0.68 2.66 -6.54
C ARG A 12 -1.31 2.05 -7.79
N GLU A 13 -0.54 1.28 -8.55
CA GLU A 13 -1.03 0.59 -9.74
C GLU A 13 -2.16 -0.38 -9.40
N ILE A 14 -2.01 -1.24 -8.38
CA ILE A 14 -3.09 -2.19 -8.06
C ILE A 14 -4.35 -1.47 -7.55
N VAL A 15 -4.19 -0.39 -6.78
CA VAL A 15 -5.32 0.43 -6.33
C VAL A 15 -6.08 1.00 -7.52
N ALA A 16 -5.37 1.49 -8.53
CA ALA A 16 -5.98 2.00 -9.76
C ALA A 16 -6.66 0.89 -10.58
N VAL A 17 -6.02 -0.27 -10.71
CA VAL A 17 -6.58 -1.45 -11.42
C VAL A 17 -7.89 -1.91 -10.77
N LEU A 18 -7.97 -1.88 -9.44
CA LEU A 18 -9.14 -2.30 -8.67
C LEU A 18 -10.17 -1.17 -8.46
N ASP A 19 -9.90 0.03 -8.98
CA ASP A 19 -10.75 1.23 -8.81
C ASP A 19 -11.10 1.53 -7.34
N LEU A 20 -10.11 1.42 -6.45
CA LEU A 20 -10.32 1.59 -5.01
C LEU A 20 -10.15 3.05 -4.58
N ASP A 21 -11.10 3.53 -3.78
CA ASP A 21 -11.01 4.84 -3.12
C ASP A 21 -10.04 4.80 -1.92
N VAL A 22 -8.83 5.33 -2.16
CA VAL A 22 -7.68 5.29 -1.25
C VAL A 22 -7.13 6.69 -1.02
N LEU A 23 -6.91 7.04 0.25
CA LEU A 23 -6.11 8.20 0.63
C LEU A 23 -4.63 7.83 0.64
N PHE A 24 -3.84 8.56 -0.15
CA PHE A 24 -2.40 8.42 -0.21
C PHE A 24 -1.69 9.49 0.64
N TYR A 25 -0.87 9.05 1.59
CA TYR A 25 -0.02 9.94 2.40
C TYR A 25 1.45 9.88 1.96
N PRO A 26 1.98 10.92 1.27
CA PRO A 26 3.37 10.90 0.80
C PRO A 26 4.38 10.90 1.95
N CYS A 27 5.33 9.98 1.92
CA CYS A 27 6.39 9.88 2.94
C CYS A 27 7.78 9.99 2.29
N PRO A 28 8.19 11.18 1.81
CA PRO A 28 9.54 11.37 1.31
C PRO A 28 10.57 11.10 2.41
N ARG A 29 11.80 10.76 2.01
CA ARG A 29 12.91 10.58 2.94
C ARG A 29 13.05 11.85 3.79
N ASN A 30 13.06 11.69 5.11
CA ASN A 30 13.12 12.78 6.10
C ASN A 30 11.94 13.78 6.07
N GLY A 31 10.80 13.43 5.45
CA GLY A 31 9.61 14.28 5.45
C GLY A 31 9.02 14.45 6.86
N PRO A 32 8.66 15.67 7.29
CA PRO A 32 8.22 15.93 8.65
C PRO A 32 6.76 15.56 8.93
N ASN A 33 5.92 15.46 7.89
CA ASN A 33 4.47 15.40 8.05
C ASN A 33 3.94 13.98 8.33
N PHE A 34 4.03 13.09 7.35
CA PHE A 34 3.36 11.78 7.42
C PHE A 34 4.29 10.66 7.87
N ARG A 35 5.61 10.84 7.73
CA ARG A 35 6.59 9.82 8.10
C ARG A 35 6.57 9.50 9.60
N PRO A 36 6.51 10.48 10.52
CA PRO A 36 6.37 10.19 11.95
C PRO A 36 5.09 9.42 12.26
N LYS A 37 3.96 9.82 11.66
CA LYS A 37 2.68 9.14 11.89
C LYS A 37 2.68 7.69 11.40
N ALA A 38 3.34 7.41 10.28
CA ALA A 38 3.51 6.05 9.78
C ALA A 38 4.27 5.15 10.75
N ILE A 39 5.32 5.70 11.36
CA ILE A 39 6.14 5.00 12.35
C ILE A 39 5.34 4.77 13.63
N GLU A 40 4.57 5.76 14.07
CA GLU A 40 3.68 5.64 15.23
C GLU A 40 2.64 4.53 15.01
N LEU A 41 2.02 4.46 13.82
CA LEU A 41 0.97 3.50 13.52
C LEU A 41 1.49 2.07 13.31
N GLY A 42 2.62 1.91 12.61
CA GLY A 42 3.12 0.58 12.25
C GLY A 42 4.32 0.09 13.07
N GLY A 43 4.86 0.93 13.95
CA GLY A 43 5.93 0.58 14.90
C GLY A 43 7.35 0.55 14.32
N LYS A 44 7.53 0.76 13.00
CA LYS A 44 8.86 0.76 12.36
C LYS A 44 8.95 1.68 11.15
N GLN A 45 10.18 2.07 10.82
CA GLN A 45 10.52 2.86 9.62
C GLN A 45 10.54 2.00 8.35
N GLN A 46 9.43 1.36 8.04
CA GLN A 46 9.27 0.55 6.84
C GLN A 46 8.14 1.09 5.97
N PHE A 47 8.30 1.05 4.66
CA PHE A 47 7.32 1.51 3.69
C PHE A 47 7.28 0.54 2.51
N PRO A 48 6.11 0.33 1.87
CA PRO A 48 4.82 0.96 2.16
C PRO A 48 4.16 0.42 3.45
N TYR A 49 3.24 1.21 4.02
CA TYR A 49 2.34 0.78 5.10
C TYR A 49 0.89 1.08 4.73
N MET A 50 0.01 0.09 4.83
CA MET A 50 -1.39 0.19 4.44
C MET A 50 -2.29 -0.10 5.65
N VAL A 51 -3.35 0.70 5.81
CA VAL A 51 -4.42 0.49 6.79
C VAL A 51 -5.75 0.39 6.04
N ASP A 52 -6.46 -0.70 6.28
CA ASP A 52 -7.81 -0.93 5.79
C ASP A 52 -8.82 -0.84 6.95
N PRO A 53 -9.53 0.30 7.09
CA PRO A 53 -10.49 0.46 8.18
C PRO A 53 -11.76 -0.38 8.00
N ASN A 54 -12.03 -0.91 6.79
CA ASN A 54 -13.19 -1.77 6.59
C ASN A 54 -13.02 -3.13 7.30
N THR A 55 -11.78 -3.55 7.51
CA THR A 55 -11.43 -4.85 8.11
C THR A 55 -10.59 -4.74 9.38
N GLY A 56 -10.05 -3.55 9.67
CA GLY A 56 -9.07 -3.33 10.74
C GLY A 56 -7.67 -3.86 10.40
N VAL A 57 -7.44 -4.33 9.17
CA VAL A 57 -6.13 -4.84 8.75
C VAL A 57 -5.14 -3.69 8.61
N ALA A 58 -3.93 -3.89 9.12
CA ALA A 58 -2.79 -3.02 8.83
C ALA A 58 -1.55 -3.86 8.55
N MET A 59 -0.80 -3.52 7.49
CA MET A 59 0.31 -4.36 7.04
C MET A 59 1.38 -3.61 6.24
N TYR A 60 2.53 -4.28 6.14
CA TYR A 60 3.71 -3.89 5.39
C TYR A 60 3.91 -4.80 4.16
N GLU A 61 4.98 -4.53 3.42
CA GLU A 61 5.42 -5.25 2.22
C GLU A 61 4.48 -5.05 1.02
N SER A 62 4.98 -4.45 -0.05
CA SER A 62 4.19 -4.12 -1.23
C SER A 62 3.51 -5.34 -1.84
N ASP A 63 4.22 -6.46 -1.97
CA ASP A 63 3.66 -7.68 -2.56
C ASP A 63 2.58 -8.32 -1.67
N ALA A 64 2.72 -8.24 -0.34
CA ALA A 64 1.70 -8.71 0.60
C ALA A 64 0.45 -7.82 0.55
N ILE A 65 0.64 -6.50 0.48
CA ILE A 65 -0.46 -5.54 0.31
C ILE A 65 -1.20 -5.78 -1.00
N ILE A 66 -0.48 -5.97 -2.12
CA ILE A 66 -1.09 -6.25 -3.42
C ILE A 66 -1.91 -7.55 -3.35
N LYS A 67 -1.35 -8.61 -2.77
CA LYS A 67 -2.06 -9.88 -2.58
C LYS A 67 -3.34 -9.69 -1.76
N TYR A 68 -3.24 -8.98 -0.63
CA TYR A 68 -4.40 -8.67 0.20
C TYR A 68 -5.49 -7.94 -0.59
N LEU A 69 -5.12 -6.92 -1.36
CA LEU A 69 -6.09 -6.11 -2.12
C LEU A 69 -6.79 -6.92 -3.21
N VAL A 70 -6.08 -7.75 -3.96
CA VAL A 70 -6.72 -8.59 -4.99
C VAL A 70 -7.59 -9.70 -4.39
N ASP A 71 -7.18 -10.27 -3.26
CA ASP A 71 -7.97 -11.29 -2.57
C ASP A 71 -9.24 -10.70 -1.93
N LYS A 72 -9.15 -9.47 -1.40
CA LYS A 72 -10.24 -8.83 -0.65
C LYS A 72 -11.21 -8.07 -1.54
N TYR A 73 -10.70 -7.41 -2.58
CA TYR A 73 -11.45 -6.46 -3.39
C TYR A 73 -11.40 -6.75 -4.89
N GLY A 74 -10.73 -7.82 -5.32
CA GLY A 74 -10.62 -8.24 -6.71
C GLY A 74 -11.05 -9.70 -6.92
N ASP A 75 -10.48 -10.34 -7.93
CA ASP A 75 -10.72 -11.75 -8.30
C ASP A 75 -9.64 -12.71 -7.76
N GLY A 76 -8.79 -12.24 -6.83
CA GLY A 76 -7.67 -12.99 -6.27
C GLY A 76 -6.46 -13.11 -7.19
N ARG A 77 -6.45 -12.49 -8.38
CA ARG A 77 -5.33 -12.58 -9.33
C ARG A 77 -4.49 -11.31 -9.29
N VAL A 78 -3.19 -11.49 -9.07
CA VAL A 78 -2.22 -10.40 -9.20
C VAL A 78 -1.91 -10.18 -10.70
N PRO A 79 -2.07 -8.96 -11.25
CA PRO A 79 -1.67 -8.67 -12.62
C PRO A 79 -0.20 -9.00 -12.87
N LEU A 80 0.07 -9.65 -14.01
CA LEU A 80 1.41 -10.16 -14.35
C LEU A 80 2.50 -9.07 -14.22
N MET A 81 2.20 -7.84 -14.67
CA MET A 81 3.11 -6.70 -14.60
C MET A 81 3.59 -6.36 -13.17
N LEU A 82 2.77 -6.63 -12.15
CA LEU A 82 3.09 -6.37 -10.75
C LEU A 82 3.88 -7.54 -10.12
N SER A 83 3.68 -8.75 -10.62
CA SER A 83 4.34 -9.99 -10.15
C SER A 83 5.77 -10.16 -10.64
N LEU A 84 6.10 -9.71 -11.86
CA LEU A 84 7.39 -9.96 -12.50
C LEU A 84 8.54 -9.06 -12.02
N GLY A 85 8.30 -8.21 -11.01
CA GLY A 85 9.31 -7.28 -10.52
C GLY A 85 9.78 -6.24 -11.57
N LEU A 86 9.03 -6.08 -12.66
CA LEU A 86 9.33 -5.15 -13.75
C LEU A 86 9.23 -3.68 -13.32
N LEU A 87 8.48 -3.43 -12.24
CA LEU A 87 8.42 -2.15 -11.55
C LEU A 87 9.36 -2.21 -10.34
N LYS A 88 10.65 -1.99 -10.56
CA LYS A 88 11.61 -1.64 -9.49
C LYS A 88 11.76 -0.12 -9.50
N GLY A 89 11.29 0.53 -8.43
CA GLY A 89 11.46 1.96 -8.14
C GLY A 89 12.03 2.14 -6.76
#